data_AF-A0AAD7G9S7-F1
#
_entry.id   AF-A0AAD7G9S7-F1
#
_cell.length_a   1.000
_cell.length_b   1.000
_cell.length_c   1.000
_cell.angle_alpha   90.00
_cell.angle_beta   90.00
_cell.angle_gamma   90.00
#
_symmetry.space_group_name_H-M   'P 1'
#
loop_
_entity.id
_entity.type
_entity.pdbx_description
1 polymer ?
#
loop_
_entity_poly.entity_id
_entity_poly.type
_entity_poly.pdbx_seq_one_letter_code
_entity_poly.pdbx_strand_id
1 'polypeptide(L)'
;CRICKKNIAGPDRQNHMGKHILLAQRGMVEDNTAAEVAKDYPCGFCGQDAACTIAISSGKAVSSCTEGYQFMVKAALKPSGAKPCTNAPIKCALC
;
A
#
# COMPACT_ATOMS: atom_id res chain seq x y z
N CYS A 1 -9.84 4.89 4.82
CA CYS A 1 -8.45 5.38 4.86
C CYS A 1 -8.26 6.10 6.17
N ARG A 2 -7.22 5.77 6.96
CA ARG A 2 -6.99 6.43 8.25
C ARG A 2 -6.56 7.89 8.10
N ILE A 3 -5.87 8.20 7.00
CA ILE A 3 -5.38 9.53 6.62
C ILE A 3 -6.53 10.46 6.23
N CYS A 4 -7.31 10.14 5.18
CA CYS A 4 -8.34 11.05 4.65
C CYS A 4 -9.80 10.64 4.92
N LYS A 5 -10.03 9.65 5.79
CA LYS A 5 -11.35 9.10 6.16
C LYS A 5 -12.22 8.49 5.04
N LYS A 6 -11.80 8.55 3.76
CA LYS A 6 -12.53 7.93 2.64
C LYS A 6 -12.67 6.41 2.80
N ASN A 7 -13.81 5.84 2.44
CA ASN A 7 -13.99 4.39 2.36
C ASN A 7 -13.35 3.88 1.06
N ILE A 8 -12.38 2.98 1.17
CA ILE A 8 -11.58 2.48 0.04
C ILE A 8 -11.57 0.97 0.13
N ALA A 9 -11.99 0.32 -0.97
CA ALA A 9 -11.99 -1.13 -1.10
C ALA A 9 -10.57 -1.71 -0.95
N GLY A 10 -10.46 -2.93 -0.45
CA GLY A 10 -9.18 -3.61 -0.20
C GLY A 10 -8.21 -3.52 -1.39
N PRO A 11 -8.58 -3.96 -2.61
CA PRO A 11 -7.69 -3.96 -3.76
C PRO A 11 -7.14 -2.60 -4.17
N ASP A 12 -7.88 -1.51 -3.91
CA ASP A 12 -7.47 -0.15 -4.30
C ASP A 12 -6.77 0.60 -3.16
N ARG A 13 -6.66 -0.03 -1.97
CA ARG A 13 -6.12 0.60 -0.76
C ARG A 13 -4.65 0.97 -0.89
N GLN A 14 -3.83 0.08 -1.45
CA GLN A 14 -2.40 0.37 -1.63
C GLN A 14 -2.18 1.55 -2.58
N ASN A 15 -2.91 1.60 -3.70
CA ASN A 15 -2.81 2.71 -4.65
C ASN A 15 -3.24 4.03 -4.01
N HIS A 16 -4.35 4.00 -3.26
CA HIS A 16 -4.84 5.16 -2.53
C HIS A 16 -3.83 5.65 -1.48
N MET A 17 -3.27 4.74 -0.67
CA MET A 17 -2.29 5.09 0.37
C MET A 17 -0.96 5.54 -0.24
N GLY A 18 -0.55 4.95 -1.38
CA GLY A 18 0.66 5.33 -2.11
C GLY A 18 0.65 6.81 -2.52
N LYS A 19 -0.52 7.36 -2.85
CA LYS A 19 -0.67 8.81 -3.09
C LYS A 19 -0.32 9.62 -1.84
N HIS A 20 -0.88 9.26 -0.68
CA HIS A 20 -0.61 9.95 0.58
C HIS A 20 0.88 9.88 0.95
N ILE A 21 1.48 8.70 0.82
CA ILE A 21 2.91 8.48 1.09
C ILE A 21 3.77 9.35 0.17
N LEU A 22 3.48 9.36 -1.13
CA LEU A 22 4.26 10.12 -2.09
C LEU A 22 4.18 11.63 -1.83
N LEU A 23 3.00 12.15 -1.48
CA LEU A 23 2.81 13.56 -1.16
C LEU A 23 3.55 13.93 0.14
N ALA A 24 3.42 13.12 1.18
CA ALA A 24 4.13 13.32 2.44
C ALA A 24 5.66 13.30 2.26
N GLN A 25 6.19 12.36 1.46
CA GLN A 25 7.62 12.29 1.14
C GLN A 25 8.12 13.49 0.34
N ARG A 26 7.25 14.15 -0.43
CA ARG A 26 7.56 15.40 -1.13
C ARG A 26 7.38 16.65 -0.26
N GLY A 27 7.03 16.49 1.01
CA GLY A 27 6.72 17.61 1.91
C GLY A 27 5.46 18.38 1.50
N MET A 28 4.58 17.77 0.73
CA MET A 28 3.31 18.38 0.32
C MET A 28 2.26 18.16 1.40
N VAL A 29 1.60 19.25 1.79
CA VAL A 29 0.45 19.20 2.70
C VAL A 29 -0.78 18.82 1.90
N GLU A 30 -1.48 17.78 2.35
CA GLU A 30 -2.78 17.40 1.81
C GLU A 30 -3.90 18.04 2.61
N ASP A 31 -4.86 18.63 1.92
CA ASP A 31 -6.08 19.12 2.56
C ASP A 31 -6.94 17.94 3.06
N ASN A 32 -7.65 18.14 4.17
CA ASN A 32 -8.59 17.19 4.75
C ASN A 32 -7.97 15.86 5.24
N THR A 33 -6.74 15.90 5.74
CA THR A 33 -6.13 14.77 6.45
C THR A 33 -6.52 14.78 7.93
N ALA A 34 -7.03 13.65 8.41
CA ALA A 34 -7.33 13.40 9.81
C ALA A 34 -6.18 12.73 10.58
N ALA A 35 -5.09 12.35 9.90
CA ALA A 35 -3.88 11.80 10.48
C ALA A 35 -2.71 12.02 9.53
N GLU A 36 -1.49 12.11 10.07
CA GLU A 36 -0.26 12.21 9.28
C GLU A 36 0.24 10.83 8.83
N VAL A 37 0.98 10.81 7.73
CA VAL A 37 1.71 9.63 7.25
C VAL A 37 3.04 9.56 8.00
N ALA A 38 3.43 8.35 8.43
CA ALA A 38 4.72 8.13 9.07
C ALA A 38 5.89 8.45 8.11
N LYS A 39 6.97 9.00 8.65
CA LYS A 39 8.07 9.54 7.85
C LYS A 39 9.00 8.48 7.28
N ASP A 40 9.46 7.55 8.14
CA ASP A 40 10.55 6.64 7.78
C ASP A 40 10.04 5.36 7.12
N TYR A 41 9.04 4.71 7.71
CA TYR A 41 8.53 3.41 7.25
C TYR A 41 7.00 3.35 7.20
N PRO A 42 6.34 4.18 6.38
CA PRO A 42 4.89 4.19 6.32
C PRO A 42 4.33 2.87 5.77
N CYS A 43 3.41 2.25 6.50
CA CYS A 43 2.69 1.09 6.01
C CYS A 43 1.87 1.43 4.75
N GLY A 44 2.03 0.64 3.68
CA GLY A 44 1.28 0.81 2.43
C GLY A 44 -0.24 0.60 2.52
N PHE A 45 -0.80 0.24 3.69
CA PHE A 45 -2.25 0.07 3.88
C PHE A 45 -2.87 1.13 4.80
N CYS A 46 -2.16 1.53 5.86
CA CYS A 46 -2.67 2.45 6.87
C CYS A 46 -1.85 3.75 7.03
N GLY A 47 -0.67 3.82 6.42
CA GLY A 47 0.23 4.98 6.46
C GLY A 47 1.00 5.16 7.77
N GLN A 48 0.92 4.22 8.71
CA GLN A 48 1.55 4.31 10.04
C GLN A 48 2.75 3.36 10.15
N ASP A 49 3.71 3.71 11.01
CA ASP A 49 4.97 2.97 11.23
C ASP A 49 4.80 1.88 12.31
N ALA A 50 4.36 2.26 13.51
CA ALA A 50 4.72 1.51 14.72
C ALA A 50 4.00 0.17 14.99
N ALA A 51 3.09 -0.31 14.13
CA ALA A 51 2.28 -1.50 14.43
C ALA A 51 2.13 -2.52 13.30
N CYS A 52 2.67 -2.22 12.11
CA CYS A 52 2.47 -3.05 10.94
C CYS A 52 3.75 -3.81 10.59
N THR A 53 3.72 -5.13 10.68
CA THR A 53 4.81 -6.00 10.24
C THR A 53 4.48 -6.56 8.86
N ILE A 54 5.51 -6.74 8.05
CA ILE A 54 5.44 -7.46 6.77
C ILE A 54 6.41 -8.62 6.86
N ALA A 55 5.94 -9.81 6.52
CA ALA A 55 6.74 -11.02 6.48
C ALA A 55 6.44 -11.81 5.21
N ILE A 56 7.37 -12.69 4.81
CA ILE A 56 7.11 -13.71 3.80
C ILE A 56 6.88 -15.03 4.54
N SER A 57 5.69 -15.61 4.39
CA SER A 57 5.35 -16.91 4.95
C SER A 57 4.83 -17.82 3.83
N SER A 58 5.45 -18.98 3.68
CA SER A 58 5.10 -19.97 2.65
C SER A 58 4.99 -19.38 1.23
N GLY A 59 5.93 -18.50 0.86
CA GLY A 59 5.96 -17.84 -0.45
C GLY A 59 4.90 -16.76 -0.66
N LYS A 60 4.20 -16.32 0.40
CA LYS A 60 3.20 -15.25 0.36
C LYS A 60 3.64 -14.09 1.25
N ALA A 61 3.42 -12.86 0.78
CA ALA A 61 3.53 -11.69 1.64
C ALA A 61 2.35 -11.66 2.64
N VAL A 62 2.68 -11.56 3.93
CA VAL A 62 1.73 -11.48 5.03
C VAL A 62 1.95 -10.14 5.74
N SER A 63 0.85 -9.44 6.02
CA SER A 63 0.87 -8.16 6.74
C SER A 63 0.03 -8.28 8.01
N SER A 64 0.52 -7.73 9.13
CA SER A 64 -0.28 -7.61 10.36
C SER A 64 -1.25 -6.44 10.34
N CYS A 65 -1.24 -5.61 9.29
CA CYS A 65 -2.11 -4.46 9.19
C CYS A 65 -3.59 -4.91 9.07
N THR A 66 -4.45 -4.39 9.93
CA THR A 66 -5.91 -4.66 9.89
C THR A 66 -6.58 -4.15 8.62
N GLU A 67 -5.95 -3.19 7.93
CA GLU A 67 -6.40 -2.65 6.64
C GLU A 67 -5.76 -3.39 5.45
N GLY A 68 -4.96 -4.43 5.73
CA GLY A 68 -4.31 -5.26 4.73
C GLY A 68 -5.31 -6.13 3.98
N TYR A 69 -4.98 -6.46 2.74
CA TYR A 69 -5.69 -7.46 1.95
C TYR A 69 -4.70 -8.49 1.42
N GLN A 70 -5.20 -9.69 1.13
CA GLN A 70 -4.38 -10.73 0.54
C GLN A 70 -4.01 -10.36 -0.91
N PHE A 71 -2.74 -10.06 -1.14
CA PHE A 71 -2.24 -9.74 -2.46
C PHE A 71 -2.13 -10.99 -3.33
N MET A 72 -2.87 -11.00 -4.45
CA MET A 72 -2.89 -12.12 -5.39
C MET A 72 -1.88 -11.89 -6.51
N VAL A 73 -0.62 -12.26 -6.27
CA VAL A 73 0.50 -12.06 -7.23
C VAL A 73 0.15 -12.56 -8.64
N LYS A 74 -0.42 -13.77 -8.76
CA LYS A 74 -0.80 -14.35 -10.06
C LYS A 74 -1.82 -13.52 -10.83
N ALA A 75 -2.72 -12.83 -10.13
CA ALA A 75 -3.70 -11.95 -10.76
C ALA A 75 -3.05 -10.62 -11.18
N ALA A 76 -2.15 -10.08 -10.36
CA ALA A 76 -1.41 -8.85 -10.68
C ALA A 76 -0.50 -9.02 -11.91
N LEU A 77 -0.01 -10.23 -12.22
CA LEU A 77 0.76 -10.50 -13.44
C LEU A 77 -0.07 -10.39 -14.74
N LYS A 78 -1.40 -10.27 -14.66
CA LYS A 78 -2.30 -10.18 -15.81
C LYS A 78 -2.88 -8.78 -15.93
N PRO A 79 -2.26 -7.87 -16.72
CA PRO A 79 -2.86 -6.57 -16.99
C PRO A 79 -4.18 -6.72 -17.77
N SER A 80 -5.06 -5.73 -17.65
CA SER A 80 -6.30 -5.65 -18.43
C SER A 80 -6.42 -4.30 -19.10
N GLY A 81 -7.29 -4.18 -20.11
CA GLY A 81 -7.55 -2.89 -20.77
C GLY A 81 -8.00 -1.79 -19.79
N ALA A 82 -8.74 -2.17 -18.74
CA ALA A 82 -9.17 -1.24 -17.69
C ALA A 82 -8.08 -0.94 -16.64
N LYS A 83 -7.11 -1.85 -16.45
CA LYS A 83 -6.01 -1.73 -15.50
C LYS A 83 -4.70 -2.16 -16.16
N PRO A 84 -4.11 -1.31 -17.03
CA PRO A 84 -2.89 -1.66 -17.78
C PRO A 84 -1.65 -1.69 -16.88
N CYS A 85 -1.63 -0.86 -15.83
CA CYS A 85 -0.58 -0.84 -14.82
C CYS A 85 -1.00 -1.71 -13.63
N THR A 86 -0.19 -2.71 -13.30
CA THR A 86 -0.45 -3.61 -12.17
C THR A 86 0.62 -3.44 -11.10
N ASN A 87 0.27 -3.73 -9.84
CA ASN A 87 1.23 -3.76 -8.73
C ASN A 87 2.02 -5.08 -8.71
N ALA A 88 2.29 -5.66 -9.88
CA ALA A 88 3.06 -6.90 -9.99
C ALA A 88 4.47 -6.69 -9.38
N PRO A 89 4.88 -7.51 -8.41
CA PRO A 89 6.23 -7.43 -7.85
C PRO A 89 7.27 -7.67 -8.94
N ILE A 90 8.34 -6.87 -8.94
CA ILE A 90 9.50 -7.09 -9.79
C ILE A 90 10.32 -8.22 -9.18
N LYS A 91 10.65 -9.24 -9.99
CA LYS A 91 11.59 -10.28 -9.57
C LYS A 91 12.99 -9.65 -9.53
N CYS A 92 13.54 -9.50 -8.33
CA CYS A 92 14.91 -9.04 -8.16
C CYS A 92 15.86 -10.11 -8.75
N ALA A 93 16.76 -9.71 -9.63
CA ALA A 93 17.71 -10.62 -10.28
C ALA A 93 18.92 -10.97 -9.39
N LEU A 94 19.07 -10.28 -8.25
CA LEU A 94 20.18 -10.46 -7.31
C LEU A 94 19.88 -11.49 -6.21
N CYS A 95 18.66 -12.03 -6.16
CA CYS A 95 18.22 -13.02 -5.16
C CYS A 95 17.36 -14.12 -5.77
#